data_AF-A0A2V6TUV8-F1
#
_entry.id   AF-A0A2V6TUV8-F1
#
_cell.length_a   1.000
_cell.length_b   1.000
_cell.length_c   1.000
_cell.angle_alpha   90.00
_cell.angle_beta   90.00
_cell.angle_gamma   90.00
#
_symmetry.space_group_name_H-M   'P 1'
#
loop_
_entity.id
_entity.type
_entity.pdbx_description
1 polymer ?
#
loop_
_entity_poly.entity_id
_entity_poly.type
_entity_poly.pdbx_seq_one_letter_code
_entity_poly.pdbx_strand_id
1 'polypeptide(L)'
;LSSRFQYGDPITAEKLRQIDAAEAFVRSLGFRQFRVRHHDRVARLEIAHDELARLWEDGRGEAIVRRLRELGYVYVTLDLAGFQSGSANLLLKRPQRAGGG
;
A
#
# COMPACT_ATOMS: atom_id res chain seq x y z
N LEU A 1 9.39 3.65 9.54
CA LEU A 1 10.35 3.44 8.42
C LEU A 1 10.54 1.95 8.08
N SER A 2 10.76 1.06 9.05
CA SER A 2 11.06 -0.38 8.80
C SER A 2 9.91 -1.21 8.18
N SER A 3 8.65 -0.77 8.28
CA SER A 3 7.50 -1.57 7.80
C SER A 3 7.29 -1.58 6.28
N ARG A 4 8.17 -0.91 5.51
CA ARG A 4 8.04 -0.74 4.04
C ARG A 4 8.91 -1.72 3.24
N PHE A 5 9.82 -2.42 3.91
CA PHE A 5 10.76 -3.37 3.32
C PHE A 5 10.46 -4.80 3.80
N GLN A 6 10.81 -5.80 2.98
CA GLN A 6 10.87 -7.18 3.45
C GLN A 6 12.07 -7.38 4.39
N TYR A 7 11.98 -8.39 5.27
CA TYR A 7 13.11 -8.81 6.09
C TYR A 7 14.25 -9.31 5.19
N GLY A 8 15.46 -8.77 5.38
CA GLY A 8 16.68 -9.20 4.68
C GLY A 8 17.12 -8.30 3.52
N ASP A 9 16.29 -7.34 3.10
CA ASP A 9 16.64 -6.38 2.05
C ASP A 9 17.47 -5.22 2.62
N PRO A 10 18.65 -4.88 2.06
CA PRO A 10 19.41 -3.74 2.54
C PRO A 10 18.61 -2.44 2.30
N ILE A 11 18.36 -1.72 3.38
CA ILE A 11 17.73 -0.40 3.34
C ILE A 11 18.77 0.60 2.84
N THR A 12 18.61 1.06 1.61
CA THR A 12 19.46 2.12 1.03
C THR A 12 18.72 3.45 1.01
N ALA A 13 19.45 4.56 1.08
CA ALA A 13 18.87 5.90 0.95
C ALA A 13 18.16 6.10 -0.40
N GLU A 14 18.60 5.41 -1.45
CA GLU A 14 17.94 5.40 -2.76
C GLU A 14 16.57 4.74 -2.71
N LYS A 15 16.46 3.53 -2.13
CA LYS A 15 15.17 2.85 -1.97
C LYS A 15 14.21 3.65 -1.09
N LEU A 16 14.70 4.30 -0.04
CA LEU A 16 13.89 5.18 0.79
C LEU A 16 13.32 6.36 -0.02
N ARG A 17 14.18 7.07 -0.77
CA ARG A 17 13.74 8.18 -1.65
C ARG A 17 12.75 7.71 -2.71
N GLN A 18 12.97 6.53 -3.28
CA GLN A 18 12.06 5.93 -4.27
C GLN A 18 10.66 5.70 -3.67
N ILE A 19 10.59 5.13 -2.47
CA ILE A 19 9.31 4.91 -1.77
C ILE A 19 8.66 6.23 -1.39
N ASP A 20 9.41 7.18 -0.83
CA ASP A 20 8.88 8.48 -0.42
C ASP A 20 8.32 9.26 -1.63
N ALA A 21 9.00 9.21 -2.78
CA ALA A 21 8.51 9.80 -4.03
C ALA A 21 7.24 9.12 -4.56
N ALA A 22 7.14 7.79 -4.45
CA ALA A 22 5.94 7.05 -4.81
C ALA A 22 4.77 7.41 -3.87
N GLU A 23 5.01 7.45 -2.56
CA GLU A 23 3.97 7.83 -1.58
C GLU A 23 3.51 9.28 -1.78
N ALA A 24 4.43 10.21 -2.07
CA ALA A 24 4.09 11.60 -2.35
C ALA A 24 3.16 11.74 -3.57
N PHE A 25 3.42 11.00 -4.64
CA PHE A 25 2.59 11.02 -5.83
C PHE A 25 1.19 10.43 -5.59
N VAL A 26 1.11 9.28 -4.91
CA VAL A 26 -0.19 8.67 -4.57
C VAL A 26 -1.00 9.62 -3.68
N ARG A 27 -0.34 10.32 -2.75
CA ARG A 27 -0.98 11.37 -1.94
C ARG A 27 -1.49 12.54 -2.78
N SER A 28 -0.77 12.98 -3.80
CA SER A 28 -1.20 14.10 -4.66
C SER A 28 -2.42 13.76 -5.52
N LEU A 29 -2.70 12.47 -5.74
CA LEU A 29 -3.95 12.00 -6.36
C LEU A 29 -5.14 11.95 -5.39
N GLY A 30 -4.91 12.32 -4.12
CA GLY A 30 -5.95 12.48 -3.11
C GLY A 30 -6.25 11.23 -2.29
N PHE A 31 -5.40 10.20 -2.33
CA PHE A 31 -5.48 9.06 -1.40
C PHE A 31 -4.94 9.47 -0.03
N ARG A 32 -5.63 9.07 1.05
CA ARG A 32 -5.28 9.48 2.42
C ARG A 32 -4.66 8.35 3.22
N GLN A 33 -5.25 7.16 3.13
CA GLN A 33 -4.84 5.97 3.86
C GLN A 33 -4.27 4.94 2.89
N PHE A 34 -2.95 4.97 2.73
CA PHE A 34 -2.26 4.05 1.84
C PHE A 34 -0.83 3.78 2.30
N ARG A 35 -0.20 2.79 1.69
CA ARG A 35 1.23 2.49 1.82
C ARG A 35 1.78 1.98 0.50
N VAL A 36 3.00 2.39 0.17
CA VAL A 36 3.78 1.76 -0.90
C VAL A 36 4.79 0.84 -0.22
N ARG A 37 4.72 -0.47 -0.51
CA ARG A 37 5.71 -1.45 -0.07
C ARG A 37 6.67 -1.78 -1.21
N HIS A 38 7.95 -1.77 -0.89
CA HIS A 38 9.01 -2.12 -1.81
C HIS A 38 9.34 -3.60 -1.69
N HIS A 39 9.26 -4.30 -2.81
CA HIS A 39 9.59 -5.72 -2.94
C HIS A 39 10.47 -5.88 -4.20
N ASP A 40 11.76 -5.58 -4.08
CA ASP A 40 12.70 -5.53 -5.21
C ASP A 40 12.14 -4.67 -6.36
N ARG A 41 11.80 -5.26 -7.51
CA ARG A 41 11.25 -4.56 -8.67
C ARG A 41 9.72 -4.36 -8.63
N VAL A 42 9.07 -4.72 -7.52
CA VAL A 42 7.62 -4.62 -7.33
C VAL A 42 7.28 -3.53 -6.33
N ALA A 43 6.44 -2.58 -6.74
CA ALA A 43 5.74 -1.68 -5.82
C ALA A 43 4.37 -2.28 -5.51
N ARG A 44 4.16 -2.69 -4.26
CA ARG A 44 2.85 -3.17 -3.79
C ARG A 44 2.14 -2.05 -3.06
N LEU A 45 1.00 -1.65 -3.60
CA LEU A 45 0.16 -0.58 -3.09
C LEU A 45 -0.88 -1.15 -2.14
N GLU A 46 -0.95 -0.63 -0.92
CA GLU A 46 -2.03 -0.90 0.03
C GLU A 46 -2.87 0.37 0.11
N ILE A 47 -4.16 0.31 -0.21
CA ILE A 47 -5.09 1.45 -0.11
C ILE A 47 -6.26 1.05 0.80
N ALA A 48 -6.77 1.98 1.59
CA ALA A 48 -7.95 1.72 2.40
C ALA A 48 -9.17 1.35 1.53
N HIS A 49 -9.98 0.41 2.01
CA HIS A 49 -11.02 -0.21 1.20
C HIS A 49 -12.07 0.80 0.69
N ASP A 50 -12.37 1.81 1.51
CA ASP A 50 -13.27 2.93 1.19
C ASP A 50 -12.71 3.87 0.11
N GLU A 51 -11.41 3.87 -0.13
CA GLU A 51 -10.77 4.65 -1.20
C GLU A 51 -10.48 3.81 -2.46
N LEU A 52 -10.69 2.50 -2.44
CA LEU A 52 -10.24 1.60 -3.50
C LEU A 52 -10.95 1.83 -4.84
N ALA A 53 -12.25 2.15 -4.82
CA ALA A 53 -13.00 2.44 -6.05
C ALA A 53 -12.39 3.61 -6.84
N ARG A 54 -11.85 4.62 -6.13
CA ARG A 54 -11.23 5.81 -6.72
C ARG A 54 -9.98 5.50 -7.55
N LEU A 55 -9.36 4.34 -7.36
CA LEU A 55 -8.21 3.89 -8.14
C LEU A 55 -8.54 3.76 -9.63
N TRP A 56 -9.79 3.42 -9.95
CA TRP A 56 -10.25 3.18 -11.33
C TRP A 56 -10.94 4.39 -11.96
N GLU A 57 -11.08 5.48 -11.21
CA GLU A 57 -11.67 6.72 -11.67
C GLU A 57 -10.60 7.66 -12.23
N ASP A 58 -10.98 8.52 -13.17
CA ASP A 58 -10.16 9.64 -13.67
C ASP A 58 -8.74 9.26 -14.15
N GLY A 59 -8.53 8.01 -14.55
CA GLY A 59 -7.22 7.50 -14.97
C GLY A 59 -6.16 7.44 -13.86
N ARG A 60 -6.58 7.44 -12.58
CA ARG A 60 -5.65 7.45 -11.44
C ARG A 60 -4.75 6.22 -11.42
N GLY A 61 -5.29 5.04 -11.72
CA GLY A 61 -4.54 3.78 -11.79
C GLY A 61 -3.41 3.84 -12.82
N GLU A 62 -3.70 4.31 -14.03
CA GLU A 62 -2.72 4.47 -15.11
C GLU A 62 -1.64 5.48 -14.74
N ALA A 63 -2.03 6.59 -14.10
CA ALA A 63 -1.10 7.61 -13.63
C ALA A 63 -0.14 7.03 -12.57
N ILE A 64 -0.64 6.22 -11.62
CA ILE A 64 0.17 5.52 -10.63
C ILE A 64 1.13 4.55 -11.30
N VAL A 65 0.65 3.70 -12.20
CA VAL A 65 1.50 2.74 -12.92
C VAL A 65 2.63 3.46 -13.66
N ARG A 66 2.31 4.53 -14.41
CA ARG A 66 3.30 5.30 -15.16
C ARG A 66 4.35 5.90 -14.23
N ARG A 67 3.92 6.59 -13.17
CA ARG A 67 4.82 7.27 -12.27
C ARG A 67 5.72 6.31 -11.50
N LEU A 68 5.19 5.20 -11.00
CA LEU A 68 5.98 4.23 -10.25
C LEU A 68 6.99 3.50 -11.16
N ARG A 69 6.66 3.31 -12.45
CA ARG A 69 7.64 2.81 -13.44
C ARG A 69 8.78 3.79 -13.70
N GLU A 70 8.48 5.09 -13.83
CA GLU A 70 9.51 6.14 -13.93
C GLU A 70 10.44 6.16 -12.71
N LEU A 71 9.92 5.77 -11.53
CA LEU A 71 10.70 5.65 -10.30
C LEU A 71 11.53 4.36 -10.23
N GLY A 72 11.44 3.45 -11.21
CA GLY A 72 12.27 2.24 -11.28
C GLY A 72 11.57 0.92 -10.92
N TYR A 73 10.26 0.92 -10.69
CA TYR A 73 9.51 -0.33 -10.50
C TYR A 73 9.14 -0.97 -11.85
N VAL A 74 9.28 -2.29 -11.96
CA VAL A 74 8.83 -3.04 -13.15
C VAL A 74 7.34 -3.36 -13.04
N TYR A 75 6.93 -3.77 -11.83
CA TYR A 75 5.55 -4.14 -11.55
C TYR A 75 4.96 -3.23 -10.48
N VAL A 76 3.72 -2.83 -10.70
CA VAL A 76 2.90 -2.11 -9.73
C VAL A 76 1.70 -2.98 -9.45
N THR A 77 1.54 -3.36 -8.19
CA THR A 77 0.49 -4.30 -7.76
C THR A 77 -0.37 -3.66 -6.68
N LEU A 78 -1.59 -4.14 -6.54
CA LEU A 78 -2.50 -3.76 -5.48
C LEU A 78 -2.61 -4.93 -4.50
N ASP A 79 -2.46 -4.66 -3.20
CA ASP A 79 -2.81 -5.62 -2.18
C ASP A 79 -4.33 -5.63 -1.98
N LEU A 80 -4.96 -6.76 -2.30
CA LEU A 80 -6.40 -6.93 -2.18
C LEU A 80 -6.89 -6.96 -0.72
N ALA A 81 -6.01 -7.21 0.25
CA ALA A 81 -6.33 -7.05 1.66
C ALA A 81 -6.43 -5.56 2.06
N GLY A 82 -5.98 -4.64 1.21
CA GLY A 82 -6.01 -3.21 1.44
C GLY A 82 -5.06 -2.74 2.54
N PHE A 83 -5.18 -1.46 2.91
CA PHE A 83 -4.39 -0.87 3.99
C PHE A 83 -4.85 -1.40 5.36
N GLN A 84 -3.98 -2.16 6.01
CA GLN A 84 -4.18 -2.65 7.37
C GLN A 84 -3.40 -1.74 8.33
N SER A 85 -4.09 -0.93 9.14
CA SER A 85 -3.42 -0.18 10.21
C SER A 85 -2.93 -1.20 11.26
N GLY A 86 -1.61 -1.32 11.39
CA GLY A 86 -0.98 -2.22 12.36
C GLY A 86 -1.20 -1.76 13.79
N SER A 87 -2.41 -1.97 14.32
CA SER A 87 -2.82 -2.03 15.73
C SER A 87 -4.35 -2.02 15.94
N ALA A 88 -5.20 -1.92 14.90
CA ALA A 88 -6.65 -1.78 15.09
C ALA A 88 -7.52 -3.03 14.76
N ASN A 89 -6.93 -4.15 14.34
CA ASN A 89 -7.71 -5.35 13.97
C ASN A 89 -7.39 -6.62 14.78
N LEU A 90 -6.69 -6.49 15.92
CA LEU A 90 -6.44 -7.62 16.83
C LEU A 90 -7.56 -7.87 17.87
N LEU A 91 -8.63 -7.06 17.92
CA LEU A 91 -9.64 -7.16 18.98
C LEU A 91 -11.11 -7.33 18.57
N LEU A 92 -11.48 -7.36 17.29
CA LEU A 92 -12.87 -7.60 16.88
C LEU A 92 -12.84 -8.42 15.59
N LYS A 93 -12.83 -9.76 15.62
CA LYS A 93 -14.04 -10.57 15.74
C LYS A 93 -13.63 -11.98 16.19
N ARG A 94 -13.67 -12.24 17.49
CA ARG A 94 -13.95 -13.59 17.97
C ARG A 94 -15.48 -13.74 17.90
N PRO A 95 -16.06 -14.64 17.10
CA PRO A 95 -17.47 -14.93 17.26
C PRO A 95 -17.64 -15.46 18.69
N GLN A 96 -18.38 -14.71 19.52
CA GLN A 96 -18.89 -15.27 20.76
C GLN A 96 -19.75 -16.46 20.32
N ARG A 97 -19.29 -17.68 20.62
CA ARG A 97 -20.19 -18.82 20.64
C ARG A 97 -21.22 -18.49 21.71
N ALA A 98 -22.42 -18.12 21.28
CA ALA A 98 -23.59 -18.13 22.13
C ALA A 98 -23.75 -19.57 22.63
N GLY A 99 -23.43 -19.80 23.90
CA GLY A 99 -24.00 -20.91 24.63
C GLY A 99 -25.44 -20.57 24.98
N GLY A 100 -26.32 -21.55 24.89
CA GLY A 100 -27.68 -21.48 25.46
C GLY A 100 -28.75 -21.97 24.51
N GLY A 101 -29.11 -23.24 24.63
CA GLY A 101 -30.20 -23.93 23.96
C GLY A 101 -29.99 -25.42 24.02
#